data_AF-A0A5J5VXB6-F1
#
_entry.id   AF-A0A5J5VXB6-F1
#
_cell.length_a   1.000
_cell.length_b   1.000
_cell.length_c   1.000
_cell.angle_alpha   90.00
_cell.angle_beta   90.00
_cell.angle_gamma   90.00
#
_symmetry.space_group_name_H-M   'P 1'
#
loop_
_entity.id
_entity.type
_entity.pdbx_description
1 polymer ?
#
loop_
_entity_poly.entity_id
_entity_poly.type
_entity_poly.pdbx_seq_one_letter_code
_entity_poly.pdbx_strand_id
1 'polypeptide(L)'
;MLPLQEDGLLHTACETPNYVAPEVLKDKGYDGTSSDIWSCEVILFVLMAGYLPFDEPSLIGLYKKIWEASFSCPSWFSSGARNLIKRILDPNPLIRITIPEILQDEWFKKWYKPPKFEQDEDVNLDDNILYFTWL
;
A
#
# COMPACT_ATOMS: atom_id res chain seq x y z
N MET A 1 11.89 -22.67 12.95
CA MET A 1 10.62 -23.40 13.21
C MET A 1 10.22 -23.02 14.61
N LEU A 2 9.26 -22.10 14.76
CA LEU A 2 8.82 -21.62 16.08
C LEU A 2 7.68 -22.51 16.60
N PRO A 3 7.58 -22.70 17.93
CA PRO A 3 6.72 -23.71 18.53
C PRO A 3 5.25 -23.33 18.39
N LEU A 4 4.44 -24.29 17.95
CA LEU A 4 2.98 -24.23 17.97
C LEU A 4 2.52 -24.42 19.42
N GLN A 5 1.80 -23.43 19.96
CA GLN A 5 1.13 -23.59 21.25
C GLN A 5 -0.19 -24.34 21.00
N GLU A 6 -0.48 -25.37 21.81
CA GLU A 6 -1.58 -26.34 21.62
C GLU A 6 -2.96 -25.77 21.96
N ASP A 7 -3.46 -24.83 21.17
CA ASP A 7 -4.89 -24.46 21.22
C ASP A 7 -5.58 -24.47 19.86
N GLY A 8 -4.87 -24.90 18.81
CA GLY A 8 -5.44 -25.04 17.45
C GLY A 8 -5.89 -23.70 16.84
N LEU A 9 -5.59 -22.58 17.50
CA LEU A 9 -5.88 -21.24 17.06
C LEU A 9 -4.60 -20.61 16.53
N LEU A 10 -4.67 -20.06 15.33
CA LEU A 10 -3.60 -19.21 14.82
C LEU A 10 -3.63 -17.90 15.62
N HIS A 11 -2.70 -17.75 16.57
CA HIS A 11 -2.43 -16.47 17.25
C HIS A 11 -1.63 -15.50 16.39
N THR A 12 -1.77 -15.57 15.07
CA THR A 12 -1.34 -14.48 14.20
C THR A 12 -2.42 -13.42 14.34
N ALA A 13 -2.17 -12.40 15.16
CA ALA A 13 -2.95 -11.18 15.05
C ALA A 13 -2.96 -10.78 13.57
N CYS A 14 -4.15 -10.60 13.00
CA CYS A 14 -4.42 -10.32 11.58
C CYS A 14 -3.80 -8.99 11.09
N GLU A 15 -3.01 -8.31 11.91
CA GLU A 15 -2.28 -7.10 11.58
C GLU A 15 -0.85 -7.51 11.23
N THR A 16 -0.50 -7.49 9.94
CA THR A 16 0.90 -7.54 9.54
C THR A 16 1.38 -6.09 9.46
N PRO A 17 1.93 -5.51 10.55
CA PRO A 17 2.27 -4.08 10.61
C PRO A 17 3.29 -3.67 9.56
N ASN A 18 3.96 -4.62 8.92
CA ASN A 18 4.93 -4.40 7.84
C ASN A 18 4.32 -3.64 6.65
N TYR A 19 3.01 -3.70 6.42
CA TYR A 19 2.32 -2.98 5.34
C TYR A 19 1.65 -1.68 5.82
N VAL A 20 1.59 -1.45 7.14
CA VAL A 20 0.80 -0.36 7.72
C VAL A 20 1.64 0.91 7.80
N ALA A 21 1.05 2.03 7.37
CA ALA A 21 1.71 3.33 7.39
C ALA A 21 1.96 3.82 8.84
N PRO A 22 3.05 4.55 9.10
CA PRO A 22 3.43 4.99 10.45
C PRO A 22 2.38 5.85 11.15
N GLU A 23 1.59 6.61 10.40
CA GLU A 23 0.50 7.44 10.92
C GLU A 23 -0.73 6.62 11.36
N VAL A 24 -1.01 5.49 10.70
CA VAL A 24 -2.13 4.59 11.07
C VAL A 24 -1.84 3.92 12.40
N LEU A 25 -0.57 3.52 12.62
CA LEU A 25 -0.12 2.92 13.89
C LEU A 25 -0.24 3.87 15.09
N LYS A 26 -0.42 5.18 14.86
CA LYS A 26 -0.56 6.18 15.93
C LYS A 26 -2.01 6.34 16.43
N ASP A 27 -2.97 5.64 15.83
CA ASP A 27 -4.40 5.62 16.19
C ASP A 27 -5.02 7.02 16.38
N LYS A 28 -4.55 7.96 15.54
CA LYS A 28 -5.14 9.28 15.36
C LYS A 28 -5.59 9.27 13.90
N GLY A 29 -6.84 9.66 13.63
CA GLY A 29 -7.40 9.61 12.28
C GLY A 29 -6.39 10.02 11.19
N TYR A 30 -6.37 9.27 10.09
CA TYR A 30 -5.34 9.35 9.06
C TYR A 30 -5.96 9.63 7.68
N ASP A 31 -5.14 10.09 6.73
CA ASP A 31 -5.54 10.19 5.34
C ASP A 31 -5.42 8.80 4.68
N GLY A 32 -6.56 8.22 4.28
CA GLY A 32 -6.63 6.91 3.65
C GLY A 32 -5.80 6.84 2.36
N THR A 33 -5.79 7.91 1.57
CA THR A 33 -5.05 7.94 0.30
C THR A 33 -3.55 7.80 0.53
N SER A 34 -2.99 8.60 1.44
CA SER A 34 -1.57 8.52 1.79
C SER A 34 -1.20 7.16 2.40
N SER A 35 -2.08 6.58 3.23
CA SER A 35 -1.89 5.24 3.80
C SER A 35 -1.89 4.13 2.74
N ASP A 36 -2.79 4.20 1.76
CA ASP A 36 -2.87 3.23 0.67
C ASP A 36 -1.61 3.29 -0.21
N ILE A 37 -1.11 4.50 -0.46
CA ILE A 37 0.15 4.72 -1.20
C ILE A 37 1.32 4.00 -0.52
N TRP A 38 1.44 4.12 0.81
CA TRP A 38 2.47 3.40 1.58
C TRP A 38 2.32 1.88 1.43
N SER A 39 1.11 1.37 1.63
CA SER A 39 0.81 -0.06 1.58
C SER A 39 1.11 -0.65 0.20
N CYS A 40 0.70 0.05 -0.86
CA CYS A 40 1.00 -0.32 -2.25
C CYS A 40 2.51 -0.40 -2.52
N GLU A 41 3.28 0.51 -1.95
CA GLU A 41 4.73 0.51 -2.14
C GLU A 41 5.43 -0.60 -1.38
N VAL A 42 5.00 -0.94 -0.16
CA VAL A 42 5.54 -2.13 0.52
C VAL A 42 5.32 -3.37 -0.35
N ILE A 43 4.16 -3.52 -0.99
CA ILE A 43 3.88 -4.61 -1.92
C ILE A 43 4.80 -4.55 -3.15
N LEU A 44 4.95 -3.37 -3.78
CA LEU A 44 5.82 -3.20 -4.94
C LEU A 44 7.28 -3.55 -4.61
N PHE A 45 7.76 -3.11 -3.45
CA PHE A 45 9.08 -3.45 -2.95
C PHE A 45 9.25 -4.97 -2.84
N VAL A 46 8.28 -5.67 -2.24
CA VAL A 46 8.31 -7.15 -2.12
C VAL A 46 8.35 -7.82 -3.49
N LEU A 47 7.55 -7.36 -4.46
CA LEU A 47 7.54 -7.89 -5.82
C LEU A 47 8.89 -7.72 -6.53
N MET A 48 9.60 -6.62 -6.26
CA MET A 48 10.88 -6.31 -6.90
C MET A 48 12.10 -6.89 -6.17
N ALA A 49 12.05 -7.00 -4.84
CA ALA A 49 13.16 -7.39 -3.98
C ALA A 49 13.09 -8.86 -3.54
N GLY A 50 11.89 -9.43 -3.42
CA GLY A 50 11.66 -10.76 -2.87
C GLY A 50 11.68 -10.84 -1.34
N TYR A 51 11.72 -9.70 -0.64
CA TYR A 51 11.70 -9.60 0.82
C TYR A 51 11.05 -8.28 1.26
N LEU A 52 10.68 -8.17 2.55
CA LEU A 52 10.02 -6.98 3.11
C LEU A 52 10.99 -5.82 3.32
N PRO A 53 10.58 -4.56 3.04
CA PRO A 53 11.42 -3.39 3.32
C PRO A 53 11.65 -3.21 4.83
N PHE A 54 10.64 -3.54 5.64
CA PHE A 54 10.69 -3.51 7.10
C PHE A 54 10.41 -4.90 7.62
N ASP A 55 11.44 -5.54 8.18
CA ASP A 55 11.34 -6.83 8.84
C ASP A 55 12.25 -6.85 10.06
N GLU A 56 11.70 -7.25 11.21
CA GLU A 56 12.37 -7.30 12.50
C GLU A 56 11.70 -8.38 13.38
N PRO A 57 12.49 -9.18 14.15
CA PRO A 57 11.92 -10.18 15.05
C PRO A 57 11.12 -9.59 16.22
N SER A 58 11.39 -8.34 16.59
CA SER A 58 10.70 -7.66 17.68
C SER A 58 9.75 -6.59 17.14
N LEU A 59 8.52 -6.52 17.67
CA LEU A 59 7.55 -5.48 17.30
C LEU A 59 8.08 -4.06 17.55
N ILE A 60 8.84 -3.88 18.63
CA ILE A 60 9.48 -2.60 18.97
C ILE A 60 10.50 -2.20 17.89
N GLY A 61 11.33 -3.14 17.44
CA GLY A 61 12.27 -2.92 16.34
C GLY A 61 11.57 -2.64 15.02
N LEU A 62 10.48 -3.37 14.74
CA LEU A 62 9.68 -3.19 13.54
C LEU A 62 9.05 -1.80 13.47
N TYR A 63 8.37 -1.37 14.55
CA TYR A 63 7.79 -0.03 14.63
C TYR A 63 8.85 1.06 14.53
N LYS A 64 10.02 0.87 15.14
CA LYS A 64 11.14 1.80 14.98
C LYS A 64 11.54 1.93 13.50
N LYS A 65 11.74 0.81 12.78
CA LYS A 65 12.06 0.85 11.35
C LYS A 65 10.98 1.53 10.52
N ILE A 66 9.71 1.25 10.79
CA ILE A 66 8.56 1.85 10.09
C ILE A 66 8.52 3.36 10.32
N TRP A 67 8.65 3.82 11.58
CA TRP A 67 8.63 5.25 11.91
C TRP A 67 9.82 6.03 11.35
N GLU A 68 10.98 5.40 11.26
CA GLU A 68 12.19 6.02 10.69
C GLU A 68 12.28 5.82 9.17
N ALA A 69 11.37 5.04 8.56
CA ALA A 69 11.49 4.51 7.21
C ALA A 69 12.90 3.94 6.93
N SER A 70 13.42 3.16 7.88
CA SER A 70 14.75 2.56 7.81
C SER A 70 14.69 1.25 7.02
N PHE A 71 14.95 1.35 5.72
CA PHE A 71 15.05 0.22 4.79
C PHE A 71 16.23 0.41 3.84
N SER A 72 16.58 -0.65 3.10
CA SER A 72 17.64 -0.59 2.08
C SER A 72 17.17 -1.26 0.79
N CYS A 73 17.26 -0.55 -0.32
CA CYS A 73 16.94 -1.10 -1.62
C CYS A 73 18.05 -2.06 -2.08
N PRO A 74 17.72 -3.20 -2.72
CA PRO A 74 18.71 -4.05 -3.37
C PRO A 74 19.58 -3.33 -4.40
N SER A 75 20.75 -3.90 -4.68
CA SER A 75 21.70 -3.36 -5.67
C SER A 75 21.13 -3.35 -7.09
N TRP A 76 20.29 -4.34 -7.44
CA TRP A 76 19.68 -4.48 -8.76
C TRP A 76 18.53 -3.50 -9.06
N PHE A 77 18.07 -2.72 -8.08
CA PHE A 77 17.10 -1.67 -8.37
C PHE A 77 17.74 -0.62 -9.30
N SER A 78 16.96 0.02 -10.16
CA SER A 78 17.46 1.18 -10.90
C SER A 78 17.56 2.40 -9.96
N SER A 79 18.34 3.42 -10.33
CA SER A 79 18.35 4.70 -9.58
C SER A 79 16.97 5.34 -9.52
N GLY A 80 16.22 5.29 -10.62
CA GLY A 80 14.84 5.81 -10.71
C GLY A 80 13.89 5.10 -9.73
N ALA A 81 13.91 3.76 -9.72
CA ALA A 81 13.13 2.97 -8.77
C ALA A 81 13.46 3.37 -7.33
N ARG A 82 14.74 3.34 -6.96
CA ARG A 82 15.18 3.70 -5.61
C ARG A 82 14.73 5.10 -5.18
N ASN A 83 14.71 6.06 -6.10
CA ASN A 83 14.26 7.41 -5.81
C ASN A 83 12.74 7.45 -5.57
N LEU A 84 11.95 6.84 -6.46
CA LEU A 84 10.49 6.79 -6.32
C LEU A 84 10.07 6.10 -5.01
N ILE A 85 10.63 4.92 -4.72
CA ILE A 85 10.35 4.16 -3.49
C ILE A 85 10.63 5.00 -2.24
N LYS A 86 11.74 5.74 -2.20
CA LYS A 86 12.08 6.62 -1.06
C LYS A 86 11.08 7.76 -0.86
N ARG A 87 10.54 8.31 -1.95
CA ARG A 87 9.54 9.39 -1.89
C ARG A 87 8.17 8.86 -1.46
N ILE A 88 7.85 7.61 -1.79
CA ILE A 88 6.62 6.94 -1.38
C ILE A 88 6.69 6.45 0.07
N LEU A 89 7.80 5.83 0.48
CA LEU A 89 8.03 5.40 1.86
C LEU A 89 8.56 6.55 2.73
N ASP A 90 8.01 7.76 2.56
CA ASP A 90 8.27 8.86 3.48
C ASP A 90 7.38 8.70 4.74
N PRO A 91 7.98 8.68 5.94
CA PRO A 91 7.22 8.46 7.17
C PRO A 91 6.33 9.65 7.56
N ASN A 92 6.53 10.82 6.96
CA ASN A 92 5.66 11.97 7.13
C ASN A 92 4.62 12.03 6.00
N PRO A 93 3.34 11.71 6.27
CA PRO A 93 2.31 11.66 5.24
C PRO A 93 2.03 13.01 4.57
N LEU A 94 2.43 14.14 5.18
CA LEU A 94 2.24 15.49 4.62
C LEU A 94 3.20 15.82 3.47
N ILE A 95 4.34 15.16 3.41
CA ILE A 95 5.36 15.34 2.36
C ILE A 95 5.53 14.09 1.49
N ARG A 96 4.84 13.00 1.84
CA ARG A 96 4.77 11.78 1.05
C ARG A 96 4.21 12.12 -0.33
N ILE A 97 4.87 11.58 -1.35
CA ILE A 97 4.46 11.80 -2.75
C ILE A 97 3.02 11.35 -2.99
N THR A 98 2.28 12.13 -3.77
CA THR A 98 0.88 11.89 -4.10
C THR A 98 0.71 11.08 -5.39
N ILE A 99 -0.48 10.49 -5.62
CA ILE A 99 -0.78 9.77 -6.87
C ILE A 99 -0.50 10.61 -8.12
N PRO A 100 -0.95 11.88 -8.24
CA PRO A 100 -0.62 12.69 -9.42
C PRO A 100 0.88 12.83 -9.66
N GLU A 101 1.68 12.97 -8.60
CA GLU A 101 3.13 13.08 -8.70
C GLU A 101 3.79 11.74 -9.07
N ILE A 102 3.29 10.62 -8.55
CA ILE A 102 3.72 9.26 -8.94
C ILE A 102 3.47 9.03 -10.43
N LEU A 103 2.28 9.38 -10.92
CA LEU A 103 1.93 9.27 -12.34
C LEU A 103 2.82 10.14 -13.24
N GLN A 104 3.43 11.19 -12.68
CA GLN A 104 4.39 12.04 -13.37
C GLN A 104 5.85 11.57 -13.28
N ASP A 105 6.15 10.57 -12.44
CA ASP A 105 7.52 10.07 -12.26
C ASP A 105 8.04 9.33 -13.50
N GLU A 106 9.28 9.63 -13.89
CA GLU A 106 9.91 9.08 -15.10
C GLU A 106 10.11 7.56 -15.02
N TRP A 107 10.36 7.02 -13.83
CA TRP A 107 10.49 5.57 -13.68
C TRP A 107 9.13 4.88 -13.83
N PHE A 108 8.08 5.46 -13.25
CA PHE A 108 6.71 4.93 -13.35
C PHE A 108 6.17 4.98 -14.79
N LYS A 109 6.36 6.11 -15.48
CA LYS A 109 5.87 6.35 -16.85
C LYS A 109 6.40 5.38 -17.89
N LYS A 110 7.61 4.83 -17.71
CA LYS A 110 8.34 4.07 -18.75
C LYS A 110 7.52 2.95 -19.39
N TRP A 111 6.64 2.31 -18.63
CA TRP A 111 5.79 1.21 -19.11
C TRP A 111 4.31 1.39 -18.78
N TYR A 112 3.93 2.57 -18.31
CA TYR A 112 2.55 2.85 -17.93
C TYR A 112 1.68 3.05 -19.17
N LYS A 113 0.56 2.32 -19.23
CA LYS A 113 -0.52 2.53 -20.19
C LYS A 113 -1.80 2.67 -19.38
N PRO A 114 -2.47 3.83 -19.40
CA PRO A 114 -3.69 4.01 -18.63
C PRO A 114 -4.75 3.01 -19.12
N PRO A 115 -5.50 2.36 -18.21
CA PRO A 115 -6.62 1.51 -18.60
C PRO A 115 -7.66 2.35 -19.35
N LYS A 116 -8.21 1.79 -20.43
CA LYS A 116 -9.38 2.35 -21.10
C LYS A 116 -10.59 1.64 -20.52
N PHE A 117 -11.44 2.38 -19.82
CA PHE A 117 -12.73 1.89 -19.41
C PHE A 117 -13.72 2.28 -20.51
N GLU A 118 -14.39 1.30 -21.12
CA GLU A 118 -15.56 1.57 -21.95
C GLU A 118 -16.63 2.14 -21.01
N GLN A 119 -17.17 3.32 -21.32
CA GLN A 119 -18.36 3.81 -20.65
C GLN A 119 -19.48 2.89 -21.12
N ASP A 120 -19.93 1.97 -20.27
CA ASP A 120 -21.22 1.33 -20.49
C ASP A 120 -22.25 2.46 -20.63
N GLU A 121 -22.92 2.49 -21.78
CA GLU A 121 -24.03 3.39 -22.06
C GLU A 121 -24.98 3.43 -20.85
N ASP A 122 -25.40 4.63 -20.47
CA ASP A 122 -26.29 4.92 -19.35
C ASP A 122 -27.23 3.75 -19.03
N VAL A 123 -27.01 3.06 -17.90
CA VAL A 123 -28.01 2.13 -17.37
C VAL A 123 -29.25 2.97 -17.07
N ASN A 124 -30.20 2.96 -18.00
CA ASN A 124 -31.43 3.73 -17.90
C ASN A 124 -32.22 3.20 -16.69
N LEU A 125 -32.18 3.96 -15.59
CA LEU A 125 -32.89 3.63 -14.35
C LEU A 125 -34.42 3.74 -14.49
N ASP A 126 -34.95 4.20 -15.62
CA ASP A 126 -36.39 4.30 -15.85
C ASP A 126 -37.05 2.94 -16.10
N ASP A 127 -36.29 1.89 -16.45
CA ASP A 127 -36.86 0.55 -16.70
C ASP A 127 -37.29 -0.20 -15.42
N ASN A 128 -36.96 0.31 -14.22
CA ASN A 128 -37.39 -0.27 -12.96
C ASN A 128 -38.65 0.37 -12.35
N ILE A 129 -39.15 1.49 -12.86
CA ILE A 129 -40.34 2.14 -12.28
C ILE A 129 -41.64 1.40 -12.68
N LEU A 130 -41.63 0.67 -13.79
CA LEU A 130 -42.81 -0.08 -14.26
C LEU A 130 -43.03 -1.42 -13.52
N TYR A 131 -42.02 -1.95 -12.82
CA TYR A 131 -42.14 -3.20 -12.05
C TYR A 131 -42.65 -2.99 -10.62
N PHE A 132 -42.53 -1.78 -10.06
CA PHE A 132 -42.94 -1.49 -8.67
C PHE A 132 -44.35 -0.88 -8.54
N THR A 133 -45.06 -0.61 -9.63
CA THR A 133 -46.42 -0.03 -9.60
C THR A 133 -47.54 -1.07 -9.74
N TRP A 134 -47.21 -2.35 -9.88
CA TRP A 134 -48.17 -3.47 -9.95
C TRP A 134 -47.98 -4.52 -8.84
N LEU A 135 -47.42 -4.11 -7.69
CA LEU A 135 -47.51 -4.87 -6.43
C LEU A 135 -48.35 -4.10 -5.40
#